data_AF-A0A970YDX0-F1
#
_entry.id   AF-A0A970YDX0-F1
#
_cell.length_a   1.000
_cell.length_b   1.000
_cell.length_c   1.000
_cell.angle_alpha   90.00
_cell.angle_beta   90.00
_cell.angle_gamma   90.00
#
_symmetry.space_group_name_H-M   'P 1'
#
loop_
_entity.id
_entity.type
_entity.pdbx_description
1 polymer ?
#
loop_
_entity_poly.entity_id
_entity_poly.type
_entity_poly.pdbx_seq_one_letter_code
_entity_poly.pdbx_strand_id
1 'polypeptide(L)'
;VRIVSLFGSEDKELTAFSARALVTFLFMLPLIPTQVQGAGFFQAIRKPMHSILLSLSRQAIVFVPALVILPRFFGLDGVLYAGPIADSISFVITLPMLVYHLRKLRKSSMSQSQVLAVE
;
A
#
# COMPACT_ATOMS: atom_id res chain seq x y z
N VAL A 1 4.04 17.53 -16.46
CA VAL A 1 3.60 17.56 -17.88
C VAL A 1 4.65 17.02 -18.86
N ARG A 2 5.95 17.38 -18.72
CA ARG A 2 7.03 16.95 -19.64
C ARG A 2 7.16 15.43 -19.89
N ILE A 3 6.85 14.60 -18.89
CA ILE A 3 6.87 13.14 -19.04
C ILE A 3 5.65 12.66 -19.84
N VAL A 4 4.49 13.26 -19.62
CA VAL A 4 3.23 12.88 -20.29
C VAL A 4 3.28 13.22 -21.78
N SER A 5 3.89 14.34 -22.14
CA SER A 5 4.03 14.77 -23.56
C SER A 5 4.84 13.79 -24.43
N LEU A 6 5.63 12.89 -23.83
CA LEU A 6 6.36 11.84 -24.55
C LEU A 6 5.44 10.73 -25.08
N PHE A 7 4.24 10.56 -24.51
CA PHE A 7 3.30 9.48 -24.84
C PHE A 7 2.16 9.90 -25.79
N GLY A 8 2.24 11.12 -26.34
CA GLY A 8 1.21 11.70 -27.21
C GLY A 8 0.80 13.09 -26.73
N SER A 9 0.85 14.07 -27.63
CA SER A 9 0.59 15.49 -27.32
C SER A 9 -0.62 16.06 -28.06
N GLU A 10 -1.30 15.24 -28.87
CA GLU A 10 -2.33 15.71 -29.80
C GLU A 10 -3.65 16.04 -29.08
N ASP A 11 -3.94 15.34 -27.97
CA ASP A 11 -5.12 15.57 -27.14
C ASP A 11 -4.75 16.25 -25.82
N LYS A 12 -5.18 17.52 -25.68
CA LYS A 12 -4.96 18.34 -24.49
C LYS A 12 -5.70 17.81 -23.26
N GLU A 13 -6.87 17.21 -23.44
CA GLU A 13 -7.70 16.70 -22.35
C GLU A 13 -7.08 15.42 -21.78
N LEU A 14 -6.64 14.52 -22.66
CA LEU A 14 -5.91 13.31 -22.28
C LEU A 14 -4.58 13.64 -21.58
N THR A 15 -3.86 14.65 -22.07
CA THR A 15 -2.61 15.12 -21.46
C THR A 15 -2.84 15.66 -20.05
N ALA A 16 -3.90 16.45 -19.87
CA ALA A 16 -4.26 17.01 -18.56
C ALA A 16 -4.70 15.92 -17.58
N PHE A 17 -5.51 14.95 -18.03
CA PHE A 17 -5.90 13.79 -17.22
C PHE A 17 -4.69 12.96 -16.80
N SER A 18 -3.83 12.59 -17.75
CA SER A 18 -2.63 11.78 -17.50
C SER A 18 -1.65 12.49 -16.56
N ALA A 19 -1.52 13.82 -16.67
CA ALA A 19 -0.70 14.60 -15.75
C ALA A 19 -1.24 14.55 -14.31
N ARG A 20 -2.57 14.67 -14.14
CA ARG A 20 -3.22 14.55 -12.82
C ARG A 20 -3.08 13.13 -12.26
N ALA A 21 -3.26 12.11 -13.08
CA ALA A 21 -3.08 10.72 -12.69
C ALA A 21 -1.66 10.48 -12.19
N LEU A 22 -0.66 10.88 -12.97
CA LEU A 22 0.74 10.70 -12.62
C LEU A 22 1.09 11.35 -11.29
N VAL A 23 0.69 12.61 -11.07
CA VAL A 23 0.96 13.31 -9.79
C VAL A 23 0.28 12.59 -8.62
N THR A 24 -0.96 12.14 -8.80
CA THR A 24 -1.72 11.43 -7.77
C THR A 24 -1.04 10.12 -7.36
N PHE A 25 -0.60 9.32 -8.33
CA PHE A 25 0.12 8.07 -8.07
C PHE A 25 1.51 8.31 -7.47
N LEU A 26 2.22 9.36 -7.90
CA LEU A 26 3.51 9.73 -7.31
C LEU A 26 3.37 10.16 -5.85
N PHE A 27 2.25 10.79 -5.47
CA PHE A 27 1.98 11.17 -4.08
C PHE A 27 1.85 9.95 -3.15
N MET A 28 1.51 8.77 -3.69
CA MET A 28 1.39 7.52 -2.93
C MET A 28 2.72 6.79 -2.74
N LEU A 29 3.82 7.23 -3.38
CA LEU A 29 5.14 6.59 -3.26
C LEU A 29 5.61 6.37 -1.82
N PRO A 30 5.41 7.29 -0.85
CA PRO A 30 5.84 7.06 0.52
C PRO A 30 5.10 5.91 1.22
N LEU A 31 3.87 5.59 0.80
CA LEU A 31 3.04 4.55 1.43
C LEU A 31 3.42 3.14 0.96
N ILE A 32 3.87 3.01 -0.30
CA ILE A 32 4.14 1.71 -0.94
C ILE A 32 5.20 0.88 -0.19
N PRO A 33 6.38 1.43 0.21
CA PRO A 33 7.41 0.66 0.90
C PRO A 33 6.91 0.02 2.20
N THR A 34 6.05 0.72 2.95
CA THR A 34 5.53 0.19 4.22
C THR A 34 4.73 -1.10 4.00
N GLN A 35 3.98 -1.17 2.90
CA GLN A 35 3.19 -2.37 2.57
C GLN A 35 4.07 -3.50 2.04
N VAL A 36 5.00 -3.20 1.12
CA VAL A 36 5.91 -4.21 0.54
C VAL A 36 6.82 -4.80 1.60
N GLN A 37 7.42 -3.95 2.44
CA GLN A 37 8.29 -4.40 3.53
C GLN A 37 7.50 -5.08 4.65
N GLY A 38 6.26 -4.66 4.92
CA GLY A 38 5.38 -5.33 5.87
C GLY A 38 5.07 -6.77 5.46
N ALA A 39 4.72 -6.99 4.18
CA ALA A 39 4.52 -8.33 3.63
C ALA A 39 5.81 -9.17 3.71
N GLY A 40 6.95 -8.62 3.29
CA GLY A 40 8.25 -9.29 3.37
C GLY A 40 8.64 -9.66 4.82
N PHE A 41 8.36 -8.78 5.78
CA PHE A 41 8.58 -9.04 7.20
C PHE A 41 7.76 -10.23 7.70
N PHE A 42 6.46 -10.31 7.35
CA PHE A 42 5.61 -11.45 7.73
C PHE A 42 6.08 -12.77 7.10
N GLN A 43 6.64 -12.74 5.89
CA GLN A 43 7.26 -13.90 5.28
C GLN A 43 8.53 -14.33 6.05
N ALA A 44 9.38 -13.38 6.43
CA ALA A 44 10.63 -13.65 7.16
C ALA A 44 10.40 -14.27 8.54
N ILE A 45 9.36 -13.86 9.28
CA ILE A 45 9.03 -14.43 10.60
C ILE A 45 8.23 -15.73 10.54
N ARG A 46 8.21 -16.41 9.38
CA ARG A 46 7.46 -17.66 9.11
C ARG A 46 5.94 -17.51 9.35
N LYS A 47 5.40 -16.34 9.06
CA LYS A 47 3.96 -16.05 9.13
C LYS A 47 3.38 -15.70 7.75
N PRO A 48 3.45 -16.61 6.76
CA PRO A 48 3.07 -16.32 5.37
C PRO A 48 1.59 -15.95 5.21
N MET A 49 0.69 -16.48 6.04
CA MET A 49 -0.74 -16.15 5.97
C MET A 49 -1.02 -14.65 6.19
N HIS A 50 -0.30 -14.01 7.12
CA HIS A 50 -0.44 -12.57 7.32
C HIS A 50 0.14 -11.77 6.15
N SER A 51 1.22 -12.24 5.52
CA SER A 51 1.74 -11.61 4.31
C SER A 51 0.77 -11.71 3.14
N ILE A 52 0.15 -12.87 2.94
CA ILE A 52 -0.82 -13.08 1.85
C ILE A 52 -2.03 -12.18 2.06
N LEU A 53 -2.55 -12.10 3.29
CA LEU A 53 -3.67 -11.20 3.61
C LEU A 53 -3.32 -9.74 3.31
N LEU A 54 -2.10 -9.31 3.65
CA LEU A 54 -1.63 -7.95 3.38
C LEU A 54 -1.55 -7.66 1.88
N SER A 55 -0.93 -8.56 1.12
CA SER A 55 -0.83 -8.46 -0.34
C SER A 55 -2.20 -8.47 -1.03
N LEU A 56 -3.11 -9.34 -0.58
CA LEU A 56 -4.48 -9.42 -1.09
C LEU A 56 -5.33 -8.21 -0.71
N SER A 57 -5.11 -7.61 0.47
CA SER A 57 -5.80 -6.39 0.87
C SER A 57 -5.60 -5.31 -0.19
N ARG A 58 -4.35 -5.13 -0.62
CA ARG A 58 -3.94 -4.11 -1.58
C ARG A 58 -4.43 -4.40 -2.98
N GLN A 59 -4.27 -5.63 -3.45
CA GLN A 59 -4.48 -5.95 -4.86
C GLN A 59 -5.93 -6.34 -5.20
N ALA A 60 -6.65 -6.96 -4.27
CA ALA A 60 -7.94 -7.57 -4.56
C ALA A 60 -9.03 -7.09 -3.60
N ILE A 61 -8.87 -7.32 -2.29
CA ILE A 61 -9.96 -7.18 -1.31
C ILE A 61 -10.41 -5.73 -1.19
N VAL A 62 -9.49 -4.76 -1.27
CA VAL A 62 -9.84 -3.33 -1.20
C VAL A 62 -9.92 -2.72 -2.60
N PHE A 63 -8.96 -3.04 -3.47
CA PHE A 63 -8.86 -2.41 -4.79
C PHE A 63 -10.00 -2.77 -5.73
N VAL A 64 -10.40 -4.05 -5.82
CA VAL A 64 -11.48 -4.45 -6.75
C VAL A 64 -12.82 -3.80 -6.38
N PRO A 65 -13.27 -3.82 -5.12
CA PRO A 65 -14.48 -3.09 -4.73
C PRO A 65 -14.36 -1.58 -4.97
N ALA A 66 -13.23 -0.96 -4.62
CA ALA A 66 -13.01 0.45 -4.86
C ALA A 66 -13.13 0.78 -6.36
N LEU A 67 -12.54 -0.03 -7.24
CA LEU A 67 -12.57 0.14 -8.69
C LEU A 67 -13.97 -0.05 -9.28
N VAL A 68 -14.84 -0.87 -8.68
CA VAL A 68 -16.22 -1.05 -9.14
C VAL A 68 -17.16 0.03 -8.60
N ILE A 69 -16.93 0.48 -7.36
CA ILE A 69 -17.83 1.39 -6.64
C ILE A 69 -17.54 2.84 -7.01
N LEU A 70 -16.28 3.29 -6.95
CA LEU A 70 -15.95 4.71 -7.14
C LEU A 70 -16.34 5.29 -8.50
N PRO A 71 -16.11 4.59 -9.64
CA PRO A 71 -16.47 5.12 -10.94
C PRO A 71 -17.97 5.32 -11.12
N ARG A 72 -18.81 4.59 -10.35
CA ARG A 72 -20.27 4.78 -10.39
C ARG A 72 -20.72 6.12 -9.78
N PHE A 73 -19.91 6.69 -8.87
CA PHE A 73 -20.21 7.97 -8.23
C PHE A 73 -19.42 9.14 -8.83
N PHE A 74 -18.17 8.91 -9.23
CA PHE A 74 -17.22 9.95 -9.65
C PHE A 74 -16.79 9.84 -11.12
N GLY A 75 -17.37 8.92 -11.89
CA GLY A 75 -17.03 8.72 -13.30
C GLY A 75 -15.56 8.35 -13.50
N LEU A 76 -14.90 9.04 -14.44
CA LEU A 76 -13.50 8.80 -14.79
C LEU A 76 -12.53 9.09 -13.63
N ASP A 77 -12.81 10.14 -12.84
CA ASP A 77 -11.99 10.48 -11.67
C ASP A 77 -12.08 9.39 -10.59
N GLY A 78 -13.21 8.69 -10.50
CA GLY A 78 -13.37 7.53 -9.63
C GLY A 78 -12.39 6.39 -9.94
N VAL A 79 -12.08 6.17 -11.22
CA VAL A 79 -11.08 5.17 -11.65
C VAL A 79 -9.69 5.59 -11.20
N LEU A 80 -9.37 6.88 -11.35
CA LEU A 80 -8.08 7.45 -10.98
C LEU A 80 -7.83 7.39 -9.47
N TYR A 81 -8.85 7.65 -8.65
CA TYR A 81 -8.74 7.61 -7.18
C TYR A 81 -8.83 6.21 -6.57
N ALA A 82 -9.34 5.21 -7.29
CA ALA A 82 -9.48 3.85 -6.78
C ALA A 82 -8.16 3.25 -6.28
N GLY A 83 -7.06 3.45 -7.03
CA GLY A 83 -5.71 2.98 -6.63
C GLY A 83 -5.21 3.63 -5.33
N PRO A 84 -5.07 4.97 -5.29
CA PRO A 84 -4.65 5.69 -4.09
C PRO A 84 -5.49 5.41 -2.84
N ILE A 85 -6.81 5.28 -2.99
CA ILE A 85 -7.71 4.98 -1.88
C ILE A 85 -7.50 3.54 -1.38
N ALA A 86 -7.35 2.58 -2.30
CA ALA A 86 -7.05 1.21 -1.92
C ALA A 86 -5.71 1.09 -1.20
N ASP A 87 -4.66 1.74 -1.73
CA ASP A 87 -3.36 1.81 -1.07
C ASP A 87 -3.46 2.48 0.32
N SER A 88 -4.25 3.54 0.46
CA SER A 88 -4.44 4.21 1.76
C SER A 88 -5.12 3.31 2.80
N ILE A 89 -6.18 2.60 2.42
CA ILE A 89 -6.88 1.67 3.32
C ILE A 89 -5.98 0.49 3.68
N SER A 90 -5.25 -0.08 2.71
CA SER A 90 -4.29 -1.16 2.97
C SER A 90 -3.15 -0.72 3.88
N PHE A 91 -2.71 0.53 3.78
CA PHE A 91 -1.72 1.09 4.70
C PHE A 91 -2.26 1.16 6.13
N VAL A 92 -3.49 1.63 6.30
CA VAL A 92 -4.17 1.69 7.62
C VAL A 92 -4.34 0.30 8.24
N ILE A 93 -4.53 -0.75 7.44
CA ILE A 93 -4.57 -2.14 7.93
C ILE A 93 -3.16 -2.65 8.27
N THR A 94 -2.18 -2.35 7.43
CA THR A 94 -0.80 -2.84 7.55
C THR A 94 -0.07 -2.27 8.75
N LEU A 95 -0.14 -0.95 8.94
CA LEU A 95 0.68 -0.26 9.93
C LEU A 95 0.43 -0.76 11.37
N PRO A 96 -0.81 -0.92 11.86
CA PRO A 96 -1.08 -1.47 13.19
C PRO A 96 -0.62 -2.92 13.33
N MET A 97 -0.85 -3.77 12.32
CA MET A 97 -0.42 -5.17 12.35
C MET A 97 1.09 -5.31 12.46
N LEU A 98 1.82 -4.48 11.71
CA LEU A 98 3.27 -4.42 11.71
C LEU A 98 3.80 -3.93 13.06
N VAL A 99 3.28 -2.80 13.56
CA VAL A 99 3.69 -2.23 14.87
C VAL A 99 3.42 -3.21 16.01
N TYR A 100 2.28 -3.89 16.01
CA TYR A 100 1.94 -4.89 17.02
C TYR A 100 2.94 -6.06 17.01
N HIS A 101 3.24 -6.63 15.83
CA HIS A 101 4.17 -7.74 15.74
C HIS A 101 5.62 -7.34 16.04
N LEU A 102 6.06 -6.16 15.61
CA LEU A 102 7.38 -5.64 15.95
C LEU A 102 7.55 -5.44 17.46
N ARG A 103 6.54 -4.87 18.14
CA ARG A 103 6.57 -4.71 19.60
C ARG A 103 6.57 -6.04 20.33
N LYS A 104 5.80 -7.03 19.84
CA LYS A 104 5.76 -8.39 20.41
C LYS A 104 7.12 -9.08 20.31
N LEU A 105 7.77 -9.01 19.15
CA LEU A 105 9.12 -9.57 18.93
C LEU A 105 10.17 -8.91 19.84
N ARG A 106 10.12 -7.57 19.98
CA ARG A 106 11.03 -6.85 20.87
C ARG A 106 10.86 -7.26 22.34
N LYS A 107 9.63 -7.53 22.78
CA LYS A 107 9.36 -7.97 24.16
C LYS A 107 9.86 -9.39 24.41
N SER A 108 9.69 -10.30 23.44
CA SER A 108 10.21 -11.67 23.56
C SER A 108 11.73 -11.74 23.51
N SER A 109 12.39 -10.92 22.67
CA SER A 109 13.86 -10.90 22.62
C SER A 109 14.47 -10.35 23.91
N MET A 110 13.88 -9.28 24.47
CA MET A 110 14.34 -8.69 25.74
C MET A 110 14.24 -9.68 26.91
N SER A 111 13.14 -10.44 26.98
CA SER A 111 12.95 -11.48 28.00
C SER A 111 13.99 -12.60 27.88
N GLN A 112 14.43 -12.93 26.66
CA GLN A 112 15.40 -14.02 26.44
C GLN A 112 16.84 -13.57 26.76
N SER A 113 17.19 -12.31 26.46
CA SER A 113 18.47 -11.71 26.85
C SER A 113 18.61 -11.56 28.37
N GLN A 114 17.53 -11.29 29.10
CA GLN A 114 17.56 -11.20 30.57
C GLN A 114 17.75 -12.56 31.25
N VAL A 115 17.21 -13.65 30.70
CA VAL A 115 17.40 -15.00 31.25
C VAL A 115 18.85 -15.47 31.04
N LEU A 116 19.43 -15.22 29.87
CA LEU A 116 20.83 -15.58 29.55
C LEU A 116 21.89 -14.74 30.31
N ALA A 117 21.51 -13.60 30.89
CA ALA A 117 22.42 -12.77 31.69
C ALA A 117 22.41 -13.12 33.19
N VAL A 118 21.50 -14.00 33.62
CA VAL A 118 21.32 -14.40 35.02
C VAL A 118 21.84 -15.82 35.29
N GLU A 119 22.14 -16.58 34.24
CA GLU A 119 22.77 -17.91 34.28
C GLU A 119 24.30 -17.79 34.05
#